data_AF-A0A951NJ79-F1
#
_entry.id   AF-A0A951NJ79-F1
#
_cell.length_a   1.000
_cell.length_b   1.000
_cell.length_c   1.000
_cell.angle_alpha   90.00
_cell.angle_beta   90.00
_cell.angle_gamma   90.00
#
_symmetry.space_group_name_H-M   'P 1'
#
loop_
_entity.id
_entity.type
_entity.pdbx_description
1 polymer ?
#
loop_
_entity_poly.entity_id
_entity_poly.type
_entity_poly.pdbx_seq_one_letter_code
_entity_poly.pdbx_strand_id
1 'polypeptide(L)' 'ATIADRATGAAEKIAAEGMPYRFAYALADLGLG' A
#
# COMPACT_ATOMS: atom_id res chain seq x y z
N ALA A 1 -2.34 9.12 -0.07
CA ALA A 1 -1.59 8.36 -1.08
C ALA A 1 -0.12 8.28 -0.65
N THR A 2 0.56 7.17 -0.93
CA THR A 2 1.98 6.95 -0.60
C THR A 2 2.79 6.63 -1.87
N ILE A 3 4.12 6.71 -1.79
CA ILE A 3 4.98 6.34 -2.92
C ILE A 3 5.06 4.81 -3.05
N ALA A 4 5.37 4.12 -1.95
CA ALA A 4 5.49 2.66 -1.96
C ALA A 4 4.55 2.02 -0.91
N ASP A 5 3.96 0.88 -1.28
CA ASP A 5 3.37 -0.06 -0.34
C ASP A 5 4.34 -1.22 -0.08
N ARG A 6 4.41 -1.65 1.19
CA ARG A 6 5.34 -2.69 1.66
C ARG A 6 4.64 -3.95 2.16
N ALA A 7 3.37 -4.16 1.80
CA ALA A 7 2.59 -5.30 2.26
C ALA A 7 2.54 -5.45 3.80
N THR A 8 2.49 -4.34 4.55
CA THR A 8 2.50 -4.35 6.03
C THR A 8 1.12 -4.35 6.66
N GLY A 9 0.05 -4.51 5.89
CA GLY A 9 -1.31 -4.36 6.40
C GLY A 9 -1.83 -2.91 6.45
N ALA A 10 -1.17 -1.98 5.75
CA ALA A 10 -1.52 -0.55 5.78
C ALA A 10 -2.81 -0.26 5.00
N ALA A 11 -3.01 -0.95 3.87
CA ALA A 11 -4.18 -0.78 3.03
C ALA A 11 -5.47 -1.16 3.76
N GLU A 12 -5.44 -2.25 4.51
CA GLU A 12 -6.55 -2.81 5.28
C GLU A 12 -6.95 -1.87 6.42
N LYS A 13 -5.97 -1.32 7.14
CA LYS A 13 -6.24 -0.35 8.22
C LYS A 13 -6.88 0.93 7.70
N ILE A 14 -6.38 1.46 6.58
CA ILE A 14 -6.89 2.71 5.99
C ILE A 14 -8.28 2.48 5.37
N ALA A 15 -8.50 1.33 4.73
CA ALA A 15 -9.81 0.95 4.22
C ALA A 15 -10.85 0.78 5.34
N ALA A 16 -10.45 0.27 6.52
CA ALA A 16 -11.32 0.16 7.69
C ALA A 16 -11.77 1.53 8.24
N GLU A 17 -11.00 2.59 8.01
CA GLU A 17 -11.39 3.97 8.32
C GLU A 17 -12.28 4.60 7.23
N GLY A 18 -12.71 3.82 6.23
CA GLY A 18 -13.57 4.29 5.13
C GLY A 18 -12.85 5.13 4.09
N MET A 19 -11.51 5.15 4.11
CA MET A 19 -10.70 5.97 3.22
C MET A 19 -10.07 5.11 2.10
N PRO A 20 -10.00 5.63 0.86
CA PRO A 20 -9.34 4.94 -0.23
C PRO A 20 -7.81 4.96 -0.02
N TYR A 21 -7.19 3.78 -0.08
CA TYR A 21 -5.73 3.64 -0.08
C TYR A 21 -5.18 3.61 -1.51
N ARG A 22 -4.12 4.39 -1.76
CA ARG A 22 -3.45 4.48 -3.07
C ARG A 22 -1.94 4.55 -2.86
N PHE A 23 -1.19 3.78 -3.64
CA PHE A 23 0.27 3.77 -3.67
C PHE A 23 0.76 3.75 -5.13
N ALA A 24 2.00 4.19 -5.37
CA ALA A 24 2.58 4.21 -6.72
C ALA A 24 3.37 2.94 -7.07
N TYR A 25 3.99 2.28 -6.08
CA TYR A 25 4.80 1.08 -6.27
C TYR A 25 4.51 0.00 -5.21
N ALA A 26 4.36 -1.25 -5.63
CA ALA A 26 4.39 -2.43 -4.78
C ALA A 26 5.80 -3.00 -4.64
N LEU A 27 6.01 -3.94 -3.72
CA LEU A 27 7.29 -4.68 -3.59
C LEU A 27 7.71 -5.35 -4.91
N ALA A 28 6.75 -5.91 -5.66
CA ALA A 28 7.00 -6.54 -6.96
C ALA A 28 7.54 -5.56 -8.00
N ASP A 29 7.01 -4.32 -8.03
CA ASP A 29 7.47 -3.26 -8.95
C ASP A 29 8.92 -2.84 -8.65
N LEU A 30 9.36 -3.03 -7.41
CA LEU A 30 10.71 -2.71 -6.93
C LEU A 30 11.67 -3.91 -6.97
N GLY A 31 11.22 -5.10 -7.39
CA GLY A 31 12.04 -6.32 -7.40
C GLY A 31 12.33 -6.90 -6.00
N LEU A 32 11.44 -6.68 -5.04
CA LEU A 32 11.56 -7.08 -3.64
C LEU A 32 10.57 -8.21 -3.24
N GLY A 33 10.18 -9.05 -4.21
CA GLY A 33 9.23 -10.16 -4.04
C GLY A 33 9.85 -11.43 -3.48
#